data_AF-A0A968ME32-F1
#
_entry.id   AF-A0A968ME32-F1
#
_cell.length_a   1.000
_cell.length_b   1.000
_cell.length_c   1.000
_cell.angle_alpha   90.00
_cell.angle_beta   90.00
_cell.angle_gamma   90.00
#
_symmetry.space_group_name_H-M   'P 1'
#
loop_
_entity.id
_entity.type
_entity.pdbx_description
1 polymer ?
#
loop_
_entity_poly.entity_id
_entity_poly.type
_entity_poly.pdbx_seq_one_letter_code
_entity_poly.pdbx_strand_id
1 'polypeptide(L)' 'MEKLDTDASGRFTFALKENCCYTLEAHHKLYANTVQSIYCTKNLKTSQHFSSKLYLKPSGKERGK' A
#
# COMPACT_ATOMS: atom_id res chain seq x y z
N MET A 1 -1.59 8.07 -10.99
CA MET A 1 -1.53 7.29 -9.73
C MET A 1 -2.95 6.87 -9.40
N GLU A 2 -3.22 5.57 -9.43
CA GLU A 2 -4.54 5.03 -9.10
C GLU A 2 -4.76 5.17 -7.59
N LYS A 3 -5.95 5.64 -7.18
CA LYS A 3 -6.32 5.78 -5.76
C LYS A 3 -7.27 4.66 -5.39
N LEU A 4 -6.98 4.01 -4.28
CA LEU A 4 -7.77 2.93 -3.71
C LEU A 4 -8.03 3.27 -2.25
N ASP A 5 -9.28 3.16 -1.83
CA ASP A 5 -9.65 3.30 -0.43
C ASP A 5 -9.59 1.95 0.27
N THR A 6 -9.20 1.95 1.54
CA THR A 6 -9.29 0.75 2.39
C THR A 6 -10.71 0.57 2.91
N ASP A 7 -11.10 -0.67 3.18
CA ASP A 7 -12.32 -0.95 3.91
C ASP A 7 -12.25 -0.48 5.38
N ALA A 8 -13.34 -0.62 6.12
CA ALA A 8 -13.43 -0.25 7.53
C ALA A 8 -12.45 -1.02 8.44
N SER A 9 -11.90 -2.15 7.97
CA SER A 9 -10.87 -2.94 8.68
C SER A 9 -9.45 -2.58 8.23
N GLY A 10 -9.28 -1.59 7.36
CA GLY A 10 -7.98 -1.18 6.83
C GLY A 10 -7.42 -2.11 5.75
N ARG A 11 -8.24 -2.95 5.11
CA ARG A 11 -7.81 -3.88 4.05
C ARG A 11 -8.05 -3.26 2.67
N PHE A 12 -7.21 -3.65 1.72
CA PHE A 12 -7.37 -3.31 0.30
C PHE A 12 -7.14 -4.57 -0.55
N THR A 13 -7.70 -4.59 -1.74
CA THR A 13 -7.44 -5.63 -2.75
C THR A 13 -7.61 -5.01 -4.13
N PHE A 14 -6.65 -5.26 -5.02
CA PHE A 14 -6.69 -4.80 -6.40
C PHE A 14 -5.94 -5.79 -7.30
N ALA A 15 -6.32 -5.85 -8.57
CA ALA A 15 -5.68 -6.71 -9.54
C ALA A 15 -4.41 -6.06 -10.11
N LEU A 16 -3.30 -6.78 -10.09
CA LEU A 16 -2.09 -6.37 -10.79
C LEU A 16 -2.19 -6.75 -12.26
N LYS A 17 -1.86 -5.83 -13.16
CA LYS A 17 -1.71 -6.15 -14.59
C LYS A 17 -0.42 -6.94 -14.79
N GLU A 18 -0.40 -7.79 -15.79
CA GLU A 18 0.76 -8.58 -16.17
C GLU A 18 1.89 -7.67 -16.69
N ASN A 19 3.14 -8.15 -16.56
CA ASN A 19 4.35 -7.48 -17.02
C ASN A 19 4.57 -6.04 -16.50
N CYS A 20 4.03 -5.72 -15.33
CA CYS A 20 4.09 -4.41 -14.70
C CYS A 20 4.82 -4.46 -13.35
N CYS A 21 5.25 -3.30 -12.85
CA CYS A 21 5.83 -3.13 -11.53
C CYS A 21 5.09 -2.01 -10.80
N TYR A 22 4.76 -2.24 -9.53
CA TYR A 22 3.88 -1.40 -8.74
C TYR A 22 4.55 -1.02 -7.42
N THR A 23 4.46 0.25 -7.04
CA THR A 23 4.83 0.71 -5.70
C THR A 23 3.54 1.06 -4.96
N LEU A 24 3.46 0.69 -3.68
CA LEU A 24 2.32 1.05 -2.83
C LEU A 24 2.71 2.16 -1.86
N GLU A 25 1.91 3.21 -1.82
CA GLU A 25 2.01 4.29 -0.84
C GLU A 25 0.69 4.37 -0.09
N ALA A 26 0.75 4.20 1.23
CA ALA A 26 -0.38 4.40 2.12
C ALA A 26 -0.39 5.84 2.63
N HIS A 27 -1.57 6.47 2.56
CA HIS A 27 -1.83 7.82 3.02
C HIS A 27 -2.93 7.81 4.08
N HIS A 28 -2.72 8.53 5.18
CA HIS A 28 -3.78 8.82 6.14
C HIS A 28 -3.52 10.18 6.78
N LYS A 29 -4.57 11.01 6.93
CA LYS A 29 -4.45 12.43 7.32
C LYS A 29 -3.62 12.69 8.58
N LEU A 30 -3.66 11.78 9.55
CA LEU A 30 -2.99 11.89 10.86
C LEU A 30 -1.66 11.12 10.95
N TYR A 31 -1.21 10.51 9.86
CA TYR A 31 -0.05 9.63 9.85
C TYR A 31 0.94 10.07 8.76
N ALA A 32 2.21 9.76 8.97
CA ALA A 32 3.22 9.89 7.94
C ALA A 32 2.96 8.85 6.84
N ASN A 33 3.09 9.28 5.59
CA ASN A 33 2.98 8.37 4.44
C ASN A 33 3.99 7.25 4.56
N THR A 34 3.56 6.04 4.21
CA THR A 34 4.43 4.86 4.20
C THR A 34 4.45 4.29 2.80
N VAL A 35 5.64 4.14 2.24
CA VAL A 35 5.87 3.50 0.95
C VAL A 35 6.40 2.09 1.21
N GLN A 36 5.82 1.09 0.56
CA GLN A 36 6.35 -0.27 0.55
C GLN A 36 6.81 -0.67 -0.85
N SER A 37 7.90 -1.44 -0.86
CA SER A 37 8.67 -1.86 -2.03
C SER A 37 7.84 -2.52 -3.14
N ILE A 38 8.49 -2.58 -4.31
CA ILE A 38 7.90 -2.84 -5.61
C ILE A 38 7.36 -4.28 -5.73
N TYR A 39 6.09 -4.42 -6.13
CA TYR A 39 5.50 -5.67 -6.60
C TYR A 39 5.63 -5.75 -8.12
N CYS A 40 6.39 -6.71 -8.63
CA CYS A 40 6.56 -6.90 -10.07
C CYS A 40 5.86 -8.18 -10.54
N THR A 41 5.04 -8.06 -11.57
CA THR A 41 4.40 -9.18 -12.28
C THR A 41 5.19 -9.62 -13.52
N LYS A 42 6.34 -8.98 -13.79
CA LYS A 42 7.24 -9.38 -14.88
C LYS A 42 7.74 -10.80 -14.66
N ASN A 43 7.69 -11.61 -15.71
CA ASN A 43 8.16 -13.00 -15.72
C ASN A 43 7.43 -13.95 -14.74
N LEU A 44 6.25 -13.58 -14.24
CA LEU A 44 5.40 -14.52 -13.53
C LEU A 44 4.84 -15.55 -14.52
N LYS A 45 5.14 -16.83 -14.29
CA LYS A 45 4.64 -17.94 -15.12
C LYS A 45 3.21 -18.35 -14.77
N THR A 46 2.74 -17.95 -13.59
CA THR A 46 1.43 -18.29 -13.04
C THR A 46 0.88 -17.11 -12.26
N SER A 47 -0.43 -17.08 -12.06
CA SER A 47 -1.06 -16.13 -11.13
C SER A 47 -0.44 -16.28 -9.73
N GLN A 48 -0.17 -15.15 -9.08
CA GLN A 48 0.35 -15.09 -7.71
C GLN A 48 -0.46 -14.11 -6.88
N HIS A 49 -0.62 -14.44 -5.59
CA HIS A 49 -1.18 -13.54 -4.61
C HIS A 49 -0.06 -12.85 -3.85
N PHE A 50 -0.05 -11.52 -3.92
CA PHE A 50 0.85 -10.70 -3.12
C PHE A 50 0.12 -10.24 -1.87
N SER A 51 0.81 -10.26 -0.73
CA SER A 51 0.29 -9.70 0.52
C SER A 51 1.24 -8.62 1.02
N SER A 52 0.66 -7.55 1.53
CA SER A 52 1.39 -6.35 1.96
C SER A 52 0.79 -5.86 3.25
N LYS A 53 1.66 -5.38 4.15
CA LYS A 53 1.23 -4.73 5.39
C LYS A 53 1.99 -3.42 5.51
N LEU A 54 1.25 -2.32 5.35
CA LEU A 54 1.74 -0.96 5.46
C LEU A 54 1.38 -0.43 6.85
N TYR A 55 2.34 -0.45 7.79
CA TYR A 55 2.14 0.09 9.13
C TYR A 55 2.47 1.58 9.14
N LEU A 56 1.43 2.41 9.18
CA LEU A 56 1.56 3.86 9.25
C LEU A 56 2.04 4.30 10.64
N LYS A 57 2.98 5.26 10.68
CA LYS A 57 3.42 5.91 11.91
C LYS A 57 2.69 7.24 12.10
N PRO A 58 2.21 7.59 13.29
CA PRO A 58 1.60 8.89 13.54
C PRO A 58 2.53 10.01 13.07
N SER A 59 1.98 10.99 12.37
CA SER A 59 2.74 12.20 12.04
C SER A 59 2.86 12.98 13.34
N GLY A 60 4.04 12.99 13.95
CA GLY A 60 4.28 13.63 15.24
C GLY A 60 3.83 15.09 15.28
N LYS A 61 2.62 15.31 15.79
CA LYS A 61 2.21 16.49 16.54
C LYS A 61 1.38 16.00 17.73
N GLU A 62 1.99 15.17 18.57
CA GLU A 62 1.60 15.14 19.98
C GLU A 62 2.05 16.48 20.58
N ARG A 63 1.23 17.52 20.42
CA ARG A 63 1.21 18.63 21.38
C ARG A 63 0.33 18.15 22.52
N GLY A 64 0.95 17.65 23.57
CA GLY A 64 0.31 17.47 24.87
C GLY A 64 1.38 17.33 25.93
N LYS A 65 1.33 18.03 27.07
CA LYS A 65 0.49 19.15 27.51
C LYS A 65 1.22 19.69 28.73
#